data_AF-A0A3D2AWH8-F1
#
_entry.id   AF-A0A3D2AWH8-F1
#
_cell.length_a   1.000
_cell.length_b   1.000
_cell.length_c   1.000
_cell.angle_alpha   90.00
_cell.angle_beta   90.00
_cell.angle_gamma   90.00
#
_symmetry.space_group_name_H-M   'P 1'
#
loop_
_entity.id
_entity.type
_entity.pdbx_description
1 polymer ?
#
loop_
_entity_poly.entity_id
_entity_poly.type
_entity_poly.pdbx_seq_one_letter_code
_entity_poly.pdbx_strand_id
1 'polypeptide(L)' 'VAEEIKDFDITVNTVLPSIVDTPANRVSMSDANYGKWVNPFDLANVILFLASDDARAISGASIPVYHKS' A
#
# COMPACT_ATOMS: atom_id res chain seq x y z
N VAL A 1 14.69 -3.50 -10.65
CA VAL A 1 14.98 -3.11 -9.25
C VAL A 1 15.05 -4.29 -8.30
N ALA A 2 13.95 -4.94 -7.88
CA ALA A 2 14.02 -6.01 -6.86
C ALA A 2 15.04 -7.12 -7.21
N GLU A 3 15.06 -7.58 -8.47
CA GLU A 3 16.03 -8.56 -8.95
C GLU A 3 17.49 -8.06 -8.96
N GLU A 4 17.69 -6.76 -9.20
CA GLU A 4 19.03 -6.14 -9.27
C GLU A 4 19.70 -6.02 -7.90
N ILE A 5 18.91 -6.05 -6.82
CA ILE A 5 19.39 -5.80 -5.46
C ILE A 5 19.29 -7.02 -4.53
N LYS A 6 18.97 -8.20 -5.05
CA LYS A 6 18.74 -9.42 -4.25
C LYS A 6 19.93 -9.89 -3.42
N ASP A 7 21.14 -9.46 -3.79
CA ASP A 7 22.38 -9.77 -3.06
C ASP A 7 22.60 -8.84 -1.87
N PHE A 8 21.75 -7.82 -1.70
CA PHE A 8 21.71 -6.92 -0.54
C PHE A 8 20.55 -7.30 0.37
N ASP A 9 20.68 -6.99 1.66
CA ASP A 9 19.62 -7.18 2.66
C ASP A 9 18.55 -6.07 2.55
N ILE A 10 17.96 -5.93 1.36
CA ILE A 10 16.99 -4.89 1.02
C ILE A 10 15.84 -5.53 0.23
N THR A 11 14.61 -5.34 0.70
CA THR A 11 13.40 -5.72 -0.03
C THR A 11 12.85 -4.56 -0.83
N VAL A 12 12.31 -4.83 -2.03
CA VAL A 12 11.61 -3.82 -2.83
C VAL A 12 10.24 -4.36 -3.23
N ASN A 13 9.18 -3.71 -2.76
CA ASN A 13 7.80 -4.10 -3.03
C ASN A 13 6.99 -2.90 -3.55
N THR A 14 5.90 -3.18 -4.26
CA THR A 14 4.97 -2.16 -4.74
C THR A 14 3.62 -2.32 -4.05
N VAL A 15 3.10 -1.25 -3.46
CA VAL A 15 1.75 -1.20 -2.88
C VAL A 15 0.83 -0.46 -3.85
N LEU A 16 -0.27 -1.11 -4.21
CA LEU A 16 -1.20 -0.67 -5.26
C LEU A 16 -2.59 -0.38 -4.64
N PRO A 17 -2.77 0.78 -3.98
CA PRO A 17 -4.08 1.14 -3.47
C PRO A 17 -5.04 1.54 -4.59
N SER A 18 -6.34 1.32 -4.38
CA SER A 18 -7.38 2.08 -5.10
C SER A 18 -7.43 3.54 -4.60
N ILE A 19 -8.58 4.21 -4.67
CA ILE A 19 -8.70 5.58 -4.12
C ILE A 19 -8.52 5.53 -2.60
N VAL A 20 -7.52 6.26 -2.10
CA VAL A 20 -7.25 6.41 -0.66
C VAL A 20 -8.04 7.58 -0.12
N ASP A 21 -8.61 7.40 1.07
CA ASP A 21 -9.40 8.44 1.73
C ASP A 21 -8.53 9.54 2.35
N THR A 22 -8.18 10.52 1.52
CA THR A 22 -7.37 11.69 1.90
C THR A 22 -8.20 12.98 1.77
N PRO A 23 -7.90 14.04 2.55
CA PRO A 23 -8.56 15.32 2.41
C PRO A 23 -8.49 15.89 0.98
N ALA A 24 -7.33 15.74 0.33
CA ALA A 24 -7.15 16.18 -1.06
C ALA A 24 -8.09 15.45 -2.03
N ASN A 25 -8.25 14.13 -1.88
CA ASN A 25 -9.17 13.34 -2.71
C ASN A 25 -10.63 13.69 -2.43
N ARG A 26 -11.01 13.95 -1.17
CA ARG A 26 -12.38 14.40 -0.84
C ARG A 26 -12.72 15.76 -1.45
N VAL A 27 -11.75 16.68 -1.49
CA VAL A 27 -11.94 18.00 -2.13
C VAL A 27 -12.08 17.86 -3.65
N SER A 28 -11.27 17.00 -4.29
CA SER A 28 -11.31 16.82 -5.74
C SER A 28 -12.48 15.96 -6.23
N MET A 29 -13.07 15.14 -5.35
CA MET A 29 -14.15 14.20 -5.68
C MET A 29 -15.30 14.29 -4.66
N SER A 30 -15.86 15.50 -4.49
CA SER A 30 -16.83 15.83 -3.43
C SER A 30 -18.10 14.99 -3.42
N ASP A 31 -18.51 14.44 -4.57
CA ASP A 31 -19.75 13.67 -4.74
C ASP A 31 -19.52 12.15 -4.76
N ALA A 32 -18.31 11.69 -4.46
CA ALA A 32 -17.97 10.27 -4.45
C ALA A 32 -18.46 9.53 -3.20
N ASN A 33 -18.66 8.22 -3.32
CA ASN A 33 -18.92 7.37 -2.17
C ASN A 33 -17.61 7.00 -1.46
N TYR A 34 -17.24 7.76 -0.43
CA TYR A 34 -16.04 7.55 0.38
C TYR A 34 -16.03 6.20 1.11
N GLY A 35 -17.20 5.60 1.35
CA GLY A 35 -17.32 4.26 1.93
C GLY A 35 -16.77 3.14 1.06
N LYS A 36 -16.30 3.43 -0.16
CA LYS A 36 -15.58 2.48 -1.03
C LYS A 36 -14.08 2.74 -1.12
N TRP A 37 -13.58 3.74 -0.40
CA TRP A 37 -12.18 4.15 -0.47
C TRP A 37 -11.35 3.40 0.57
N VAL A 38 -10.06 3.24 0.25
CA VAL A 38 -9.08 2.62 1.14
C VAL A 38 -8.88 3.55 2.33
N ASN A 39 -9.06 3.02 3.53
CA ASN A 39 -8.70 3.72 4.75
C ASN A 39 -7.17 3.89 4.82
N PRO A 40 -6.64 5.12 5.02
CA PRO A 40 -5.21 5.35 5.15
C PRO A 40 -4.52 4.50 6.21
N PHE A 41 -5.21 4.16 7.31
CA PHE A 41 -4.65 3.31 8.37
C PHE A 41 -4.44 1.87 7.90
N ASP A 42 -5.35 1.32 7.10
CA ASP A 42 -5.18 -0.03 6.53
C ASP A 42 -4.00 -0.06 5.55
N LEU A 43 -3.86 0.98 4.72
CA LEU A 43 -2.72 1.14 3.83
C LEU A 43 -1.40 1.26 4.61
N ALA A 44 -1.38 2.06 5.69
CA ALA A 44 -0.22 2.20 6.55
C ALA A 44 0.17 0.88 7.22
N ASN A 45 -0.80 0.07 7.66
CA ASN A 45 -0.54 -1.24 8.27
C ASN A 45 0.13 -2.20 7.28
N VAL A 46 -0.28 -2.19 6.00
CA VAL A 46 0.38 -2.99 4.95
C VAL A 46 1.84 -2.55 4.78
N ILE A 47 2.09 -1.23 4.74
CA ILE A 47 3.44 -0.68 4.61
C ILE A 47 4.30 -1.05 5.83
N LEU A 48 3.75 -0.94 7.05
CA LEU A 48 4.43 -1.31 8.29
C LEU A 48 4.81 -2.80 8.31
N PHE A 49 3.90 -3.68 7.86
CA PHE A 49 4.22 -5.10 7.71
C PHE A 49 5.38 -5.31 6.74
N LEU A 50 5.35 -4.69 5.56
CA LEU A 50 6.42 -4.82 4.58
C LEU A 50 7.77 -4.26 5.04
N ALA A 51 7.77 -3.31 5.98
CA ALA A 51 8.97 -2.75 6.59
C ALA A 51 9.47 -3.55 7.80
N SER A 52 8.74 -4.58 8.24
CA SER A 52 9.09 -5.39 9.42
C SER A 52 9.92 -6.62 9.05
N ASP A 53 10.60 -7.19 10.06
CA ASP A 53 11.36 -8.44 9.91
C ASP A 53 10.49 -9.62 9.46
N ASP A 54 9.19 -9.59 9.76
CA ASP A 54 8.23 -10.62 9.36
C ASP A 54 8.07 -10.70 7.83
N ALA A 55 8.37 -9.62 7.11
CA ALA A 55 8.30 -9.55 5.66
C ALA A 55 9.66 -9.70 4.96
N ARG A 56 10.75 -10.04 5.68
CA ARG A 56 12.11 -10.08 5.11
C ARG A 56 12.29 -10.95 3.87
N ALA A 57 11.43 -11.96 3.68
CA ALA A 57 11.47 -12.86 2.52
C ALA A 57 10.61 -12.37 1.34
N ILE A 58 9.90 -11.25 1.49
CA ILE A 58 8.99 -10.69 0.50
C ILE A 58 9.72 -9.57 -0.25
N SER A 59 10.11 -9.83 -1.49
CA SER A 59 10.67 -8.82 -2.40
C SER A 59 10.13 -9.06 -3.81
N GLY A 60 9.99 -7.99 -4.59
CA GLY A 60 9.41 -7.99 -5.93
C GLY A 60 7.88 -8.14 -5.96
N ALA A 61 7.20 -8.06 -4.82
CA ALA A 61 5.75 -8.25 -4.76
C ALA A 61 4.98 -7.00 -5.22
N SER A 62 3.85 -7.24 -5.88
CA SER A 62 2.83 -6.23 -6.20
C SER A 62 1.58 -6.51 -5.38
N ILE A 63 1.28 -5.62 -4.43
CA ILE A 63 0.28 -5.86 -3.39
C ILE A 63 -0.91 -4.93 -3.61
N PRO A 64 -2.05 -5.43 -4.12
CA PRO A 64 -3.26 -4.65 -4.23
C PRO A 64 -3.88 -4.38 -2.85
N VAL A 65 -4.30 -3.14 -2.62
CA VAL A 65 -4.98 -2.71 -1.38
C VAL A 65 -6.35 -2.13 -1.74
N TYR A 66 -7.40 -2.79 -1.24
CA TYR A 66 -8.79 -2.40 -1.47
C TYR A 66 -9.49 -2.09 -0.15
N HIS A 67 -10.57 -1.33 -0.23
CA HIS A 67 -11.49 -1.13 0.88
C HIS A 67 -12.00 -2.48 1.41
N LYS A 68 -12.09 -2.61 2.74
CA LYS A 68 -12.77 -3.73 3.40
C LYS A 68 -14.11 -3.25 3.96
N SER A 69 -15.16 -3.97 3.57
CA SER A 69 -16.57 -3.74 3.90
C SER A 69 -16.87 -3.91 5.39
#